data_AF-A0A6J8AEI5-F1
#
_entry.id   AF-A0A6J8AEI5-F1
#
_cell.length_a   1.000
_cell.length_b   1.000
_cell.length_c   1.000
_cell.angle_alpha   90.00
_cell.angle_beta   90.00
_cell.angle_gamma   90.00
#
_symmetry.space_group_name_H-M   'P 1'
#
loop_
_entity.id
_entity.type
_entity.pdbx_description
1 polymer ?
#
loop_
_entity_poly.entity_id
_entity_poly.type
_entity_poly.pdbx_seq_one_letter_code
_entity_poly.pdbx_strand_id
1 'polypeptide(L)'
;MAHVLPDQVFEVRNLDMGYTTSDQPIPSIFLNASIANATDPRNKHMINTAGTMTSQLNCASTFLKNDGEALFAFFSNAGNLLLVKMPPVDKEGGVVQQFELAQSSMMKKLWSGIMRSNQDVSESPTSIVVQPFKGDPYIFTVCRDYKLRIWSANTLECVFVFNMLDLRPEKAQTHPTPYAGHLIQKVLSNDDSNLRFSVYLNFPNGNQFVHIQPDVGRMHVHHIETISGNEVFHGDYTVYSPKRLYDGIEKQEIMMKKLEIVELVDIKTEFMLVDARLRLYGKESDQGFHSGPISRPDEIVGQLVTVGLYDRAVIISHLFDLKLHTVMESLALRCVNLARSNVGIMATDCYDWLQDNNVTLSCVMQNSR
;
A
#
# COMPACT_ATOMS: atom_id res chain seq x y z
N MET A 1 34.10 -21.52 26.25
CA MET A 1 33.17 -20.80 27.15
C MET A 1 32.58 -19.64 26.37
N ALA A 2 31.46 -19.90 25.69
CA ALA A 2 30.72 -18.87 24.96
C ALA A 2 29.72 -18.26 25.95
N HIS A 3 29.84 -16.95 26.17
CA HIS A 3 28.85 -16.19 26.92
C HIS A 3 27.61 -16.02 26.06
N VAL A 4 26.51 -16.65 26.47
CA VAL A 4 25.16 -16.41 25.96
C VAL A 4 24.65 -15.12 26.61
N LEU A 5 24.37 -14.10 25.81
CA LEU A 5 23.67 -12.89 26.27
C LEU A 5 22.20 -13.24 26.52
N PRO A 6 21.56 -12.73 27.58
CA PRO A 6 20.18 -13.05 27.91
C PRO A 6 19.20 -12.41 26.93
N ASP A 7 18.15 -13.16 26.58
CA ASP A 7 16.99 -12.72 25.81
C ASP A 7 16.40 -11.45 26.42
N GLN A 8 16.56 -10.32 25.73
CA GLN A 8 15.82 -9.11 26.04
C GLN A 8 14.40 -9.26 25.50
N VAL A 9 13.50 -9.64 26.38
CA VAL A 9 12.05 -9.55 26.18
C VAL A 9 11.73 -8.07 25.94
N PHE A 10 11.32 -7.73 24.71
CA PHE A 10 10.79 -6.42 24.39
C PHE A 10 9.42 -6.28 25.06
N GLU A 11 9.41 -5.67 26.24
CA GLU A 11 8.19 -5.24 26.90
C GLU A 11 7.64 -4.04 26.10
N VAL A 12 6.69 -4.29 25.21
CA VAL A 12 5.90 -3.25 24.54
C VAL A 12 5.09 -2.56 25.64
N ARG A 13 5.65 -1.47 26.18
CA ARG A 13 4.89 -0.58 27.06
C ARG A 13 3.75 -0.02 26.23
N ASN A 14 2.53 -0.45 26.53
CA ASN A 14 1.28 0.18 26.10
C ASN A 14 1.29 1.64 26.58
N LEU A 15 1.89 2.51 25.78
CA LEU A 15 1.69 3.94 25.90
C LEU A 15 0.25 4.18 25.47
N ASP A 16 -0.58 4.55 26.45
CA ASP A 16 -1.98 4.88 26.25
C ASP A 16 -2.09 6.06 25.25
N MET A 17 -2.29 5.73 23.98
CA MET A 17 -2.13 6.63 22.83
C MET A 17 -3.30 7.61 22.63
N GLY A 18 -4.26 7.69 23.56
CA GLY A 18 -5.30 8.71 23.57
C GLY A 18 -6.28 8.66 22.40
N TYR A 19 -6.51 7.49 21.82
CA TYR A 19 -7.57 7.26 20.82
C TYR A 19 -8.78 6.63 21.50
N THR A 20 -9.97 7.20 21.30
CA THR A 20 -11.22 6.55 21.69
C THR A 20 -11.60 5.54 20.61
N THR A 21 -11.67 4.26 20.97
CA THR A 21 -12.37 3.23 20.19
C THR A 21 -13.83 3.67 20.04
N SER A 22 -14.34 3.71 18.81
CA SER A 22 -15.74 4.05 18.57
C SER A 22 -16.54 2.78 18.32
N ASP A 23 -17.72 2.70 18.93
CA ASP A 23 -18.69 1.61 18.79
C ASP A 23 -19.38 1.55 17.40
N GLN A 24 -18.97 2.37 16.42
CA GLN A 24 -19.53 2.32 15.06
C GLN A 24 -18.58 1.57 14.11
N PRO A 25 -19.05 0.54 13.38
CA PRO A 25 -18.21 -0.23 12.48
C PRO A 25 -17.71 0.64 11.31
N ILE A 26 -16.39 0.83 11.19
CA ILE A 26 -15.79 1.36 9.96
C ILE A 26 -15.88 0.25 8.90
N PRO A 27 -16.35 0.55 7.68
CA PRO A 27 -16.34 -0.43 6.61
C PRO A 27 -14.91 -0.81 6.25
N SER A 28 -14.67 -2.11 6.09
CA SER A 28 -13.39 -2.66 5.67
C SER A 28 -12.88 -2.07 4.34
N ILE A 29 -11.55 -2.02 4.18
CA ILE A 29 -10.88 -1.71 2.90
C ILE A 29 -11.24 -2.70 1.78
N PHE A 30 -11.67 -3.91 2.14
CA PHE A 30 -12.11 -4.96 1.22
C PHE A 30 -13.63 -4.99 1.03
N LEU A 31 -14.40 -4.07 1.62
CA LEU A 31 -15.87 -4.08 1.53
C LEU A 31 -16.38 -4.20 0.08
N ASN A 32 -15.71 -3.51 -0.84
CA ASN A 32 -16.07 -3.47 -2.26
C ASN A 32 -15.25 -4.46 -3.11
N ALA A 33 -14.51 -5.38 -2.50
CA ALA A 33 -13.74 -6.38 -3.24
C ALA A 33 -14.70 -7.40 -3.88
N SER A 34 -14.88 -7.27 -5.19
CA SER A 34 -15.69 -8.19 -5.99
C SER A 34 -15.14 -8.27 -7.41
N ILE A 35 -15.49 -9.33 -8.12
CA ILE A 35 -15.08 -9.49 -9.53
C ILE A 35 -15.82 -8.50 -10.41
N ALA A 36 -17.09 -8.20 -10.12
CA ALA A 36 -17.82 -7.14 -10.80
C ALA A 36 -17.04 -5.82 -10.71
N ASN A 37 -16.59 -5.43 -9.53
CA ASN A 37 -15.83 -4.20 -9.34
C ASN A 37 -14.42 -4.27 -9.95
N ALA A 38 -13.73 -5.40 -9.86
CA ALA A 38 -12.40 -5.59 -10.42
C ALA A 38 -12.38 -5.65 -11.96
N THR A 39 -13.47 -6.11 -12.56
CA THR A 39 -13.62 -6.22 -14.02
C THR A 39 -14.27 -4.99 -14.64
N ASP A 40 -14.94 -4.15 -13.84
CA ASP A 40 -15.56 -2.90 -14.28
C ASP A 40 -14.52 -2.01 -14.98
N PRO A 41 -14.72 -1.68 -16.27
CA PRO A 41 -13.79 -0.82 -17.01
C PRO A 41 -13.65 0.58 -16.39
N ARG A 42 -14.58 1.03 -15.54
CA ARG A 42 -14.49 2.31 -14.83
C ARG A 42 -13.49 2.29 -13.68
N ASN A 43 -13.21 1.11 -13.13
CA ASN A 43 -12.29 0.93 -11.98
C ASN A 43 -10.89 0.49 -12.40
N LYS A 44 -10.63 0.34 -13.71
CA LYS A 44 -9.32 -0.09 -14.22
C LYS A 44 -8.87 0.77 -15.37
N HIS A 45 -7.56 1.00 -15.44
CA HIS A 45 -6.96 1.72 -16.55
C HIS A 45 -5.64 1.05 -16.94
N MET A 46 -5.46 0.80 -18.24
CA MET A 46 -4.23 0.21 -18.77
C MET A 46 -3.32 1.33 -19.28
N ILE A 47 -2.11 1.37 -18.74
CA ILE A 47 -1.10 2.36 -19.11
C ILE A 47 -0.27 1.75 -20.24
N ASN A 48 -0.25 2.41 -21.39
CA ASN A 48 0.51 1.95 -22.54
C ASN A 48 1.98 2.39 -22.40
N THR A 49 2.81 1.53 -21.81
CA THR A 49 4.26 1.72 -21.81
C THR A 49 4.77 1.41 -23.22
N ALA A 50 5.13 2.44 -23.99
CA ALA A 50 5.50 2.36 -25.40
C ALA A 50 6.52 1.24 -25.76
N GLY A 51 6.04 0.01 -25.92
CA GLY A 51 6.77 -1.16 -26.43
C GLY A 51 7.64 -1.95 -25.43
N THR A 52 7.70 -1.60 -24.14
CA THR A 52 8.45 -2.40 -23.15
C THR A 52 7.52 -3.32 -22.38
N MET A 53 7.69 -4.64 -22.55
CA MET A 53 6.86 -5.68 -21.93
C MET A 53 6.97 -5.75 -20.39
N THR A 54 7.86 -4.99 -19.76
CA THR A 54 8.12 -5.02 -18.31
C THR A 54 8.38 -3.62 -17.74
N SER A 55 7.34 -2.80 -17.59
CA SER A 55 7.43 -1.61 -16.73
C SER A 55 7.29 -2.02 -15.28
N GLN A 56 8.37 -1.93 -14.51
CA GLN A 56 8.32 -2.06 -13.05
C GLN A 56 8.08 -0.68 -12.45
N LEU A 57 7.15 -0.59 -11.50
CA LEU A 57 6.97 0.60 -10.68
C LEU A 57 8.03 0.59 -9.59
N ASN A 58 8.83 1.65 -9.53
CA ASN A 58 9.85 1.82 -8.50
C ASN A 58 9.24 2.37 -7.21
N CYS A 59 8.32 3.32 -7.33
CA CYS A 59 7.55 3.88 -6.24
C CYS A 59 6.22 4.43 -6.77
N ALA A 60 5.20 4.45 -5.91
CA ALA A 60 3.87 4.93 -6.24
C ALA A 60 3.17 5.50 -5.01
N SER A 61 2.20 6.38 -5.24
CA SER A 61 1.27 6.88 -4.23
C SER A 61 -0.05 7.23 -4.88
N THR A 62 -1.12 7.10 -4.10
CA THR A 62 -2.48 7.40 -4.54
C THR A 62 -3.16 8.38 -3.61
N PHE A 63 -4.16 9.09 -4.12
CA PHE A 63 -5.05 9.92 -3.31
C PHE A 63 -6.44 9.93 -3.94
N LEU A 64 -7.47 9.61 -3.15
CA LEU A 64 -8.87 9.74 -3.55
C LEU A 64 -9.41 11.06 -3.03
N LYS A 65 -9.84 11.94 -3.94
CA LYS A 65 -10.47 13.20 -3.58
C LYS A 65 -11.90 12.95 -3.09
N ASN A 66 -12.42 13.90 -2.30
CA ASN A 66 -13.79 13.84 -1.78
C ASN A 66 -14.86 13.89 -2.89
N ASP A 67 -14.52 14.39 -4.08
CA ASP A 67 -15.40 14.42 -5.25
C ASP A 67 -15.37 13.10 -6.06
N GLY A 68 -14.62 12.09 -5.60
CA GLY A 68 -14.50 10.78 -6.24
C GLY A 68 -13.40 10.69 -7.30
N GLU A 69 -12.72 11.79 -7.63
CA GLU A 69 -11.58 11.73 -8.55
C GLU A 69 -10.37 11.07 -7.86
N ALA A 70 -9.81 10.05 -8.49
CA ALA A 70 -8.66 9.31 -7.98
C ALA A 70 -7.37 9.73 -8.69
N LEU A 71 -6.35 10.06 -7.91
CA LEU A 71 -5.03 10.43 -8.38
C LEU A 71 -4.06 9.28 -8.11
N PHE A 72 -3.28 8.92 -9.13
CA PHE A 72 -2.21 7.93 -9.04
C PHE A 72 -0.92 8.56 -9.55
N ALA A 73 0.08 8.71 -8.68
CA ALA A 73 1.40 9.16 -9.06
C ALA A 73 2.39 8.01 -8.90
N PHE A 74 3.21 7.76 -9.91
CA PHE A 74 4.21 6.70 -9.84
C PHE A 74 5.42 6.99 -10.72
N PHE A 75 6.55 6.42 -10.33
CA PHE A 75 7.78 6.43 -11.09
C PHE A 75 8.11 5.00 -11.52
N SER A 76 8.43 4.81 -12.80
CA SER A 76 8.78 3.51 -13.35
C SER A 76 10.24 3.45 -13.78
N ASN A 77 10.74 2.23 -13.99
CA ASN A 77 12.05 1.98 -14.59
C ASN A 77 12.23 2.55 -16.00
N ALA A 78 11.15 3.02 -16.66
CA ALA A 78 11.21 3.76 -17.91
C ALA A 78 11.74 5.20 -17.74
N GLY A 79 11.89 5.67 -16.50
CA GLY A 79 12.46 6.98 -16.19
C GLY A 79 11.45 8.12 -16.14
N ASN A 80 10.14 7.83 -16.17
CA ASN A 80 9.13 8.88 -16.19
C ASN A 80 8.35 8.92 -14.87
N LEU A 81 8.16 10.12 -14.32
CA LEU A 81 7.21 10.38 -13.24
C LEU A 81 5.85 10.68 -13.87
N LEU A 82 4.89 9.79 -13.65
CA LEU A 82 3.56 9.87 -14.26
C LEU A 82 2.51 10.20 -13.20
N LEU A 83 1.55 11.03 -13.60
CA LEU A 83 0.32 11.30 -12.89
C LEU A 83 -0.87 10.83 -13.74
N VAL A 84 -1.66 9.91 -13.19
CA VAL A 84 -2.93 9.47 -13.76
C VAL A 84 -4.07 10.03 -12.92
N LYS A 85 -5.04 10.65 -13.59
CA LYS A 85 -6.28 11.13 -12.97
C LYS A 85 -7.43 10.29 -13.50
N MET A 86 -8.05 9.51 -12.63
CA MET A 86 -9.25 8.75 -12.94
C MET A 86 -10.47 9.54 -12.46
N PRO A 87 -11.48 9.74 -13.33
CA PRO A 87 -12.69 10.44 -12.96
C PRO A 87 -13.50 9.65 -11.92
N PRO A 88 -14.46 10.30 -11.22
CA PRO A 88 -15.43 9.61 -10.38
C PRO A 88 -16.16 8.51 -11.15
N VAL A 89 -16.41 7.36 -10.49
CA VAL A 89 -16.99 6.14 -11.11
C VAL A 89 -18.42 6.37 -11.64
N ASP A 90 -19.14 7.30 -11.02
CA ASP A 90 -20.51 7.71 -11.35
C ASP A 90 -20.56 8.79 -12.43
N LYS A 91 -19.42 9.37 -12.82
CA LYS A 91 -19.37 10.40 -13.86
C LYS A 91 -19.46 9.78 -15.25
N GLU A 92 -20.63 9.90 -15.88
CA GLU A 92 -20.82 9.52 -17.28
C GLU A 92 -19.83 10.23 -18.22
N GLY A 93 -19.23 9.47 -19.13
CA GLY A 93 -18.27 10.00 -20.10
C GLY A 93 -16.94 10.47 -19.51
N GLY A 94 -16.64 10.15 -18.25
CA GLY A 94 -15.34 10.42 -17.64
C GLY A 94 -14.20 9.76 -18.42
N VAL A 95 -13.15 10.52 -18.73
CA VAL A 95 -11.94 10.02 -19.42
C VAL A 95 -10.77 10.04 -18.46
N VAL A 96 -10.01 8.93 -18.42
CA VAL A 96 -8.76 8.85 -17.66
C VAL A 96 -7.70 9.70 -18.34
N GLN A 97 -7.08 10.58 -17.57
CA GLN A 97 -6.03 11.49 -18.05
C GLN A 97 -4.67 11.01 -17.56
N GLN A 98 -3.66 11.07 -18.44
CA GLN A 98 -2.29 10.67 -18.12
C GLN A 98 -1.35 11.83 -18.42
N PHE A 99 -0.47 12.14 -17.49
CA PHE A 99 0.47 13.25 -17.58
C PHE A 99 1.86 12.80 -17.18
N GLU A 100 2.85 13.15 -18.00
CA GLU A 100 4.26 13.10 -17.60
C GLU A 100 4.63 14.41 -16.90
N LEU A 101 5.17 14.30 -15.70
CA LEU A 101 5.64 15.44 -14.91
C LEU A 101 7.08 15.76 -15.31
N ALA A 102 7.32 16.99 -15.76
CA ALA A 102 8.61 17.44 -16.26
C ALA A 102 9.18 18.55 -15.38
N GLN A 103 10.48 18.45 -15.05
CA GLN A 103 11.14 19.44 -14.18
C GLN A 103 11.30 20.81 -14.87
N SER A 104 11.21 20.88 -16.21
CA SER A 104 11.31 22.12 -16.98
C SER A 104 10.00 22.44 -17.72
N SER A 105 9.52 23.70 -17.64
CA SER A 105 8.34 24.16 -18.38
C SER A 105 8.56 24.20 -19.91
N MET A 106 9.82 24.12 -20.36
CA MET A 106 10.22 24.34 -21.76
C MET A 106 10.20 23.09 -22.66
N MET A 107 9.94 21.89 -22.13
CA MET A 107 10.01 20.67 -22.95
C MET A 107 8.74 20.26 -23.72
N LYS A 108 7.72 21.13 -23.79
CA LYS A 108 6.49 20.83 -24.56
C LYS A 108 6.54 21.21 -26.05
N LYS A 109 7.65 21.73 -26.60
CA LYS A 109 7.64 22.24 -27.99
C LYS A 109 8.70 21.74 -28.97
N LEU A 110 9.65 20.87 -28.63
CA LEU A 110 10.67 20.54 -29.65
C LEU A 110 11.25 19.12 -29.79
N TRP A 111 10.85 18.10 -29.02
CA TRP A 111 11.56 16.80 -29.12
C TRP A 111 10.67 15.56 -29.06
N SER A 112 9.54 15.53 -29.80
CA SER A 112 8.79 14.28 -30.03
C SER A 112 9.47 13.29 -30.99
N GLY A 113 10.73 13.53 -31.38
CA GLY A 113 11.50 12.61 -32.19
C GLY A 113 12.97 12.65 -31.81
N ILE A 114 13.50 11.50 -31.38
CA ILE A 114 14.93 11.10 -31.39
C ILE A 114 15.74 11.35 -30.09
N MET A 115 15.41 12.28 -29.20
CA MET A 115 16.13 12.36 -27.91
C MET A 115 15.41 11.58 -26.81
N ARG A 116 15.87 10.35 -26.58
CA ARG A 116 15.70 9.69 -25.28
C ARG A 116 16.29 10.64 -24.24
N SER A 117 15.43 11.30 -23.47
CA SER A 117 15.87 12.11 -22.33
C SER A 117 16.69 11.19 -21.43
N ASN A 118 18.01 11.36 -21.45
CA ASN A 118 18.91 10.75 -20.49
C ASN A 118 18.69 11.49 -19.18
N GLN A 119 17.56 11.26 -18.51
CA GLN A 119 17.36 11.73 -17.15
C GLN A 119 18.49 11.13 -16.32
N ASP A 120 19.25 11.99 -15.66
CA ASP A 120 20.31 11.55 -14.77
C ASP A 120 19.68 10.66 -13.69
N VAL A 121 20.12 9.40 -13.62
CA VAL A 121 19.57 8.39 -12.69
C VAL A 121 19.64 8.90 -11.25
N SER A 122 20.55 9.82 -10.94
CA SER A 122 20.65 10.46 -9.63
C SER A 122 19.43 11.32 -9.27
N GLU A 123 18.66 11.84 -10.22
CA GLU A 123 17.47 12.65 -9.94
C GLU A 123 16.18 11.81 -9.76
N SER A 124 16.28 10.50 -9.93
CA SER A 124 15.11 9.60 -9.86
C SER A 124 14.46 9.59 -8.47
N PRO A 125 13.11 9.66 -8.41
CA PRO A 125 12.35 9.45 -7.18
C PRO A 125 12.60 8.07 -6.58
N THR A 126 12.76 8.04 -5.26
CA THR A 126 12.86 6.81 -4.45
C THR A 126 11.60 6.55 -3.65
N SER A 127 10.87 7.61 -3.31
CA SER A 127 9.58 7.54 -2.63
C SER A 127 8.72 8.75 -3.00
N ILE A 128 7.41 8.55 -3.01
CA ILE A 128 6.40 9.49 -3.51
C ILE A 128 5.26 9.54 -2.49
N VAL A 129 4.72 10.74 -2.23
CA VAL A 129 3.44 10.94 -1.55
C VAL A 129 2.58 11.91 -2.34
N VAL A 130 1.33 11.53 -2.63
CA VAL A 130 0.29 12.42 -3.17
C VAL A 130 -0.55 12.92 -2.00
N GLN A 131 -0.66 14.23 -1.82
CA GLN A 131 -1.41 14.80 -0.72
C GLN A 131 -2.00 16.16 -1.11
N PRO A 132 -3.29 16.44 -0.85
CA PRO A 132 -3.83 17.78 -0.94
C PRO A 132 -3.19 18.68 0.10
N PHE A 133 -2.88 19.90 -0.32
CA PHE A 133 -2.42 20.98 0.55
C PHE A 133 -3.20 22.25 0.18
N LYS A 134 -3.89 22.83 1.16
CA LYS A 134 -4.74 24.02 0.97
C LYS A 134 -5.76 23.88 -0.17
N GLY A 135 -6.26 22.66 -0.40
CA GLY A 135 -7.28 22.35 -1.42
C GLY A 135 -6.71 21.83 -2.74
N ASP A 136 -5.43 22.06 -3.02
CA ASP A 136 -4.80 21.63 -4.27
C ASP A 136 -3.97 20.35 -4.10
N PRO A 137 -4.01 19.41 -5.06
CA PRO A 137 -3.20 18.20 -5.01
C PRO A 137 -1.75 18.47 -5.38
N TYR A 138 -0.83 18.01 -4.54
CA TYR A 138 0.60 18.02 -4.79
C TYR A 138 1.19 16.62 -4.70
N ILE A 139 2.26 16.40 -5.46
CA ILE A 139 3.11 15.21 -5.38
C ILE A 139 4.44 15.61 -4.74
N PHE A 140 4.79 14.96 -3.64
CA PHE A 140 6.05 15.14 -2.92
C PHE A 140 6.94 13.95 -3.22
N THR A 141 8.16 14.19 -3.68
CA THR A 141 9.12 13.13 -4.01
C THR A 141 10.44 13.37 -3.32
N VAL A 142 10.98 12.33 -2.69
CA VAL A 142 12.39 12.31 -2.28
C VAL A 142 13.20 11.50 -3.29
N CYS A 143 14.27 12.10 -3.81
CA CYS A 143 15.06 11.57 -4.91
C CYS A 143 16.42 11.05 -4.44
N ARG A 144 17.10 10.26 -5.29
CA ARG A 144 18.44 9.71 -5.00
C ARG A 144 19.52 10.78 -4.79
N ASP A 145 19.31 11.99 -5.27
CA ASP A 145 20.18 13.15 -5.08
C ASP A 145 19.89 13.92 -3.78
N TYR A 146 19.16 13.30 -2.83
CA TYR A 146 18.76 13.86 -1.54
C TYR A 146 17.86 15.09 -1.63
N LYS A 147 17.31 15.39 -2.80
CA LYS A 147 16.38 16.52 -2.94
C LYS A 147 14.94 16.09 -2.71
N LEU A 148 14.22 16.94 -1.98
CA LEU A 148 12.77 16.99 -2.00
C LEU A 148 12.34 17.79 -3.24
N ARG A 149 11.53 17.19 -4.09
CA ARG A 149 10.85 17.89 -5.20
C ARG A 149 9.34 17.88 -4.95
N ILE A 150 8.68 19.02 -5.17
CA ILE A 150 7.23 19.17 -5.04
C ILE A 150 6.67 19.51 -6.41
N TRP A 151 5.67 18.76 -6.84
CA TRP A 151 5.02 18.88 -8.13
C TRP A 151 3.57 19.27 -7.95
N SER A 152 3.10 20.24 -8.71
CA SER A 152 1.68 20.60 -8.72
C SER A 152 0.93 19.69 -9.69
N ALA A 153 -0.10 18.99 -9.20
CA ALA A 153 -0.96 18.19 -10.08
C ALA A 153 -1.86 19.06 -10.97
N ASN A 154 -1.97 20.37 -10.70
CA ASN A 154 -2.72 21.32 -11.52
C ASN A 154 -1.89 21.86 -12.68
N THR A 155 -0.64 22.27 -12.43
CA THR A 155 0.25 22.83 -13.47
C THR A 155 1.10 21.77 -14.15
N LEU A 156 1.25 20.58 -13.54
CA LEU A 156 2.09 19.46 -13.99
C LEU A 156 3.59 19.77 -13.96
N GLU A 157 3.99 20.81 -13.21
CA GLU A 157 5.36 21.28 -13.12
C GLU A 157 5.95 21.00 -11.74
N CYS A 158 7.28 20.85 -11.69
CA CYS A 158 8.03 20.90 -10.44
C CYS A 158 8.02 22.35 -9.94
N VAL A 159 7.23 22.61 -8.90
CA VAL A 159 7.06 23.95 -8.33
C VAL A 159 8.08 24.25 -7.26
N PHE A 160 8.78 23.25 -6.71
CA PHE A 160 9.75 23.47 -5.65
C PHE A 160 10.80 22.37 -5.57
N VAL A 161 12.04 22.75 -5.28
CA VAL A 161 13.17 21.82 -5.09
C VAL A 161 13.95 22.27 -3.86
N PHE A 162 14.23 21.34 -2.95
CA PHE A 162 14.97 21.60 -1.72
C PHE A 162 15.98 20.48 -1.45
N ASN A 163 17.22 20.85 -1.16
CA ASN A 163 18.27 19.88 -0.81
C ASN A 163 18.14 19.51 0.67
N MET A 164 17.73 18.27 0.97
CA MET A 164 17.52 17.83 2.35
C MET A 164 18.81 17.83 3.18
N LEU A 165 19.97 17.78 2.53
CA LEU A 165 21.27 17.86 3.22
C LEU A 165 21.53 19.23 3.84
N ASP A 166 20.83 20.28 3.39
CA ASP A 166 20.97 21.63 3.96
C ASP A 166 20.40 21.71 5.39
N LEU A 167 19.59 20.72 5.80
CA LEU A 167 19.06 20.60 7.17
C LEU A 167 20.00 19.85 8.12
N ARG A 168 21.14 19.35 7.61
CA ARG A 168 22.09 18.61 8.42
C ARG A 168 23.06 19.59 9.12
N PRO A 169 23.26 19.48 10.44
CA PRO A 169 24.22 20.32 11.15
C PRO A 169 25.68 20.00 10.78
N GLU A 170 25.99 18.76 10.38
CA GLU A 170 27.31 18.34 9.91
C GLU A 170 27.39 18.30 8.38
N LYS A 171 28.27 19.11 7.80
CA LYS A 171 28.64 19.04 6.37
C LYS A 171 29.58 17.86 6.09
N ALA A 172 29.14 16.63 6.32
CA ALA A 172 29.86 15.48 5.81
C ALA A 172 29.72 15.44 4.28
N GLN A 173 30.82 15.25 3.56
CA GLN A 173 30.78 15.00 2.12
C GLN A 173 30.13 13.63 1.89
N THR A 174 28.82 13.59 1.68
CA THR A 174 28.10 12.38 1.32
C THR A 174 28.04 12.29 -0.19
N HIS A 175 28.76 11.33 -0.78
CA HIS A 175 28.53 10.98 -2.18
C HIS A 175 27.15 10.31 -2.30
N PRO A 176 26.36 10.63 -3.34
CA PRO A 176 25.15 9.89 -3.66
C PRO A 176 25.48 8.40 -3.79
N THR A 177 24.88 7.58 -2.94
CA THR A 177 25.03 6.14 -3.08
C THR A 177 23.96 5.61 -4.03
N PRO A 178 24.32 4.77 -5.01
CA PRO A 178 23.39 4.29 -6.04
C PRO A 178 22.20 3.47 -5.51
N TYR A 179 22.22 3.07 -4.24
CA TYR A 179 21.17 2.28 -3.56
C TYR A 179 20.51 3.01 -2.38
N ALA A 180 20.60 4.34 -2.32
CA ALA A 180 19.98 5.09 -1.23
C ALA A 180 18.44 5.03 -1.33
N GLY A 181 17.83 4.10 -0.60
CA GLY A 181 16.37 3.97 -0.48
C GLY A 181 15.81 5.03 0.46
N HIS A 182 15.83 6.30 0.06
CA HIS A 182 15.18 7.37 0.82
C HIS A 182 13.67 7.18 0.81
N LEU A 183 13.02 7.52 1.91
CA LEU A 183 11.57 7.40 2.04
C LEU A 183 10.97 8.72 2.51
N ILE A 184 9.78 9.05 2.02
CA ILE A 184 8.97 10.14 2.53
C ILE A 184 7.60 9.59 2.93
N GLN A 185 7.14 9.96 4.12
CA GLN A 185 5.84 9.58 4.63
C GLN A 185 5.15 10.79 5.24
N LYS A 186 3.85 10.91 4.99
CA LYS A 186 3.02 11.90 5.67
C LYS A 186 2.91 11.53 7.15
N VAL A 187 3.15 12.50 8.02
CA VAL A 187 2.91 12.35 9.46
C VAL A 187 1.42 12.48 9.70
N LEU A 188 0.82 11.51 10.39
CA LEU A 188 -0.59 11.59 10.76
C LEU A 188 -0.79 12.68 11.81
N SER A 189 -1.74 13.57 11.53
CA SER A 189 -2.08 14.71 12.38
C SER A 189 -3.59 14.86 12.42
N ASN A 190 -4.12 15.30 13.57
CA ASN A 190 -5.52 15.66 13.70
C ASN A 190 -5.83 17.00 13.02
N ASP A 191 -4.80 17.74 12.62
CA ASP A 191 -4.91 19.02 11.95
C ASP A 191 -4.45 18.91 10.49
N ASP A 192 -5.43 18.81 9.58
CA ASP A 192 -5.20 18.74 8.13
C ASP A 192 -4.60 20.03 7.55
N SER A 193 -4.64 21.14 8.29
CA SER A 193 -4.03 22.40 7.85
C SER A 193 -2.51 22.39 7.99
N ASN A 194 -1.99 21.58 8.91
CA ASN A 194 -0.57 21.46 9.21
C ASN A 194 0.01 20.17 8.61
N LEU A 195 0.24 20.23 7.30
CA LEU A 195 0.90 19.16 6.57
C LEU A 195 2.35 18.98 7.05
N ARG A 196 2.68 17.77 7.50
CA ARG A 196 4.03 17.39 7.94
C ARG A 196 4.47 16.09 7.30
N PHE A 197 5.77 15.96 7.11
CA PHE A 197 6.39 14.76 6.57
C PHE A 197 7.55 14.31 7.44
N SER A 198 7.73 13.00 7.52
CA SER A 198 8.96 12.36 7.98
C SER A 198 9.70 11.87 6.74
N VAL A 199 10.95 12.28 6.61
CA VAL A 199 11.84 11.87 5.52
C VAL A 199 12.96 11.01 6.10
N TYR A 200 12.99 9.74 5.70
CA TYR A 200 14.10 8.84 6.00
C TYR A 200 15.20 9.02 4.94
N LEU A 201 16.37 9.43 5.40
CA LEU A 201 17.58 9.54 4.60
C LEU A 201 18.51 8.37 4.90
N ASN A 202 18.64 7.47 3.92
CA ASN A 202 19.57 6.36 3.98
C ASN A 202 20.99 6.84 3.66
N PHE A 203 21.93 6.58 4.58
CA PHE A 203 23.35 6.85 4.40
C PHE A 203 24.17 5.61 4.77
N PRO A 204 25.37 5.41 4.18
CA PRO A 204 26.25 4.31 4.58
C PRO A 204 26.60 4.29 6.07
N ASN A 205 26.74 5.48 6.69
CA ASN A 205 27.31 5.65 8.02
C ASN A 205 26.32 6.32 8.99
N GLY A 206 25.08 5.85 9.03
CA GLY A 206 24.07 6.30 9.99
C GLY A 206 22.90 6.99 9.30
N ASN A 207 21.75 6.32 9.33
CA ASN A 207 20.53 6.82 8.71
C ASN A 207 19.94 7.97 9.52
N GLN A 208 19.10 8.78 8.89
CA GLN A 208 18.46 9.91 9.56
C GLN A 208 16.97 9.94 9.27
N PHE A 209 16.19 10.38 10.25
CA PHE A 209 14.81 10.81 10.08
C PHE A 209 14.77 12.32 10.21
N VAL A 210 14.30 13.00 9.17
CA VAL A 210 14.16 14.46 9.14
C VAL A 210 12.67 14.77 9.11
N HIS A 211 12.17 15.45 10.14
CA HIS A 211 10.78 15.88 10.21
C HIS A 211 10.67 17.30 9.68
N ILE A 212 9.77 17.48 8.72
CA ILE A 212 9.62 18.74 7.98
C ILE A 212 8.15 19.15 7.85
N GLN A 213 7.95 20.46 7.72
CA GLN A 213 6.67 21.07 7.38
C GLN A 213 6.85 21.94 6.12
N PRO A 214 6.34 21.53 4.95
CA PRO A 214 6.41 22.34 3.74
C PRO A 214 5.44 23.52 3.83
N ASP A 215 5.91 24.70 3.44
CA ASP A 215 5.08 25.84 3.08
C ASP A 215 5.17 26.03 1.57
N VAL A 216 4.25 25.38 0.85
CA VAL A 216 4.22 25.44 -0.62
C VAL A 216 3.97 26.88 -1.11
N GLY A 217 3.19 27.68 -0.36
CA GLY A 217 2.86 29.06 -0.74
C GLY A 217 4.07 29.99 -0.64
N ARG A 218 4.94 29.77 0.36
CA ARG A 218 6.21 30.50 0.50
C ARG A 218 7.40 29.80 -0.17
N MET A 219 7.16 28.66 -0.83
CA MET A 219 8.21 27.82 -1.41
C MET A 219 9.33 27.57 -0.40
N HIS A 220 8.97 27.07 0.78
CA HIS A 220 9.91 26.88 1.89
C HIS A 220 9.65 25.56 2.61
N VAL A 221 10.66 25.07 3.32
CA VAL A 221 10.56 23.88 4.18
C VAL A 221 11.00 24.27 5.58
N HIS A 222 10.07 24.19 6.52
CA HIS A 222 10.38 24.35 7.93
C HIS A 222 10.91 23.03 8.48
N HIS A 223 12.15 23.04 8.96
CA HIS A 223 12.73 21.93 9.71
C HIS A 223 12.14 21.88 11.11
N ILE A 224 11.68 20.70 11.52
CA ILE A 224 11.16 20.47 12.86
C ILE A 224 12.26 19.83 13.72
N GLU A 225 12.74 18.66 13.29
CA GLU A 225 13.81 17.94 13.98
C GLU A 225 14.52 16.94 13.07
N THR A 226 15.73 16.54 13.45
CA THR A 226 16.48 15.45 12.81
C THR A 226 16.89 14.44 13.88
N ILE A 227 16.54 13.18 13.67
CA ILE A 227 16.83 12.06 14.57
C ILE A 227 17.80 11.13 13.84
N SER A 228 18.94 10.83 14.46
CA SER A 228 19.88 9.82 13.94
C SER A 228 19.37 8.42 14.26
N GLY A 229 19.18 7.59 13.24
CA GLY A 229 18.82 6.19 13.39
C GLY A 229 20.08 5.34 13.61
N ASN A 230 20.19 4.71 14.79
CA ASN A 230 21.32 3.83 15.10
C ASN A 230 21.15 2.40 14.55
N GLU A 231 20.01 1.99 13.99
CA GLU A 231 19.77 0.60 13.57
C GLU A 231 18.88 0.48 12.31
N VAL A 232 18.99 -0.69 11.66
CA VAL A 232 18.47 -1.07 10.34
C VAL A 232 16.93 -0.94 10.25
N PHE A 233 16.44 -0.23 9.24
CA PHE A 233 15.01 0.00 8.99
C PHE A 233 14.31 -1.25 8.43
N HIS A 234 13.27 -1.73 9.12
CA HIS A 234 12.29 -2.69 8.59
C HIS A 234 10.97 -1.95 8.34
N GLY A 235 10.70 -1.59 7.08
CA GLY A 235 9.37 -1.43 6.46
C GLY A 235 8.39 -0.38 7.00
N ASP A 236 7.96 -0.48 8.26
CA ASP A 236 6.66 0.01 8.69
C ASP A 236 6.74 0.74 10.04
N TYR A 237 6.94 2.06 10.01
CA TYR A 237 6.67 2.93 11.16
C TYR A 237 5.61 3.97 10.77
N THR A 238 4.46 3.95 11.44
CA THR A 238 3.52 5.07 11.47
C THR A 238 4.06 6.15 12.42
N VAL A 239 4.37 7.33 11.89
CA VAL A 239 4.87 8.46 12.69
C VAL A 239 3.70 9.35 13.12
N TYR A 240 3.56 9.55 14.43
CA TYR A 240 2.55 10.41 15.04
C TYR A 240 3.18 11.72 15.54
N SER A 241 2.51 12.86 15.34
CA SER A 241 2.91 14.11 16.00
C SER A 241 2.51 14.11 17.48
N PRO A 242 3.44 14.31 18.45
CA PRO A 242 3.07 14.43 19.87
C PRO A 242 2.27 15.71 20.13
N LYS A 243 1.15 15.62 20.85
CA LYS A 243 0.42 16.78 21.38
C LYS A 243 1.07 17.22 22.69
N ARG A 244 1.75 18.38 22.75
CA ARG A 244 2.01 19.08 24.02
C ARG A 244 1.96 20.61 23.85
N LEU A 245 1.37 21.27 24.84
CA LEU A 245 1.63 22.65 25.24
C LEU A 245 1.87 22.68 26.75
N TYR A 246 2.67 23.65 27.21
CA TYR A 246 3.22 23.77 28.57
C TYR A 246 2.37 24.66 29.51
N ASP A 247 1.30 25.28 29.03
CA ASP A 247 0.73 26.49 29.65
C ASP A 247 -0.74 26.40 30.11
N GLY A 248 -1.49 25.35 29.80
CA GLY A 248 -2.82 25.11 30.38
C GLY A 248 -3.90 26.13 29.99
N ILE A 249 -4.86 25.65 29.15
CA ILE A 249 -6.12 26.29 28.66
C ILE A 249 -5.92 27.06 27.33
N GLU A 250 -6.69 26.85 26.25
CA GLU A 250 -8.08 26.37 26.11
C GLU A 250 -8.26 25.28 25.04
N LYS A 251 -9.15 24.31 25.32
CA LYS A 251 -9.68 23.35 24.35
C LYS A 251 -10.49 24.12 23.31
N GLN A 252 -9.96 24.26 22.08
CA GLN A 252 -10.87 24.13 20.95
C GLN A 252 -11.32 22.68 20.91
N GLU A 253 -12.61 22.47 20.73
CA GLU A 253 -13.22 21.17 20.49
C GLU A 253 -12.64 20.62 19.18
N ILE A 254 -11.43 20.05 19.27
CA ILE A 254 -10.80 19.34 18.16
C ILE A 254 -11.75 18.18 17.93
N MET A 255 -12.54 18.28 16.88
CA MET A 255 -13.25 17.16 16.30
C MET A 255 -12.18 16.12 15.96
N MET A 256 -11.88 15.25 16.92
CA MET A 256 -10.83 14.25 16.77
C MET A 256 -11.32 13.34 15.67
N LYS A 257 -10.67 13.42 14.50
CA LYS A 257 -10.91 12.45 13.45
C LYS A 257 -10.60 11.08 14.04
N LYS A 258 -11.65 10.25 14.07
CA LYS A 258 -11.61 8.85 14.49
C LYS A 258 -10.51 8.14 13.71
N LEU A 259 -9.49 7.65 14.42
CA LEU A 259 -8.41 6.86 13.86
C LEU A 259 -8.51 5.46 14.47
N GLU A 260 -8.84 4.48 13.63
CA GLU A 260 -8.80 3.07 14.00
C GLU A 260 -7.50 2.48 13.46
N ILE A 261 -6.67 1.94 14.35
CA ILE A 261 -5.44 1.26 13.97
C ILE A 261 -5.84 -0.18 13.67
N VAL A 262 -5.80 -0.56 12.39
CA VAL A 262 -6.03 -1.94 11.94
C VAL A 262 -4.69 -2.66 11.92
N GLU A 263 -4.58 -3.79 12.61
CA GLU A 263 -3.34 -4.54 12.64
C GLU A 263 -3.15 -5.35 11.35
N LEU A 264 -1.90 -5.66 11.03
CA LEU A 264 -1.59 -6.47 9.85
C LEU A 264 -2.26 -7.85 9.90
N VAL A 265 -2.46 -8.41 11.11
CA VAL A 265 -3.15 -9.70 11.29
C VAL A 265 -4.62 -9.62 10.89
N ASP A 266 -5.30 -8.51 11.21
CA ASP A 266 -6.71 -8.30 10.86
C ASP A 266 -6.86 -8.17 9.33
N ILE A 267 -5.99 -7.36 8.70
CA ILE A 267 -5.96 -7.18 7.25
C ILE A 267 -5.68 -8.51 6.54
N LYS A 268 -4.71 -9.29 7.04
CA LYS A 268 -4.37 -10.61 6.47
C LYS A 268 -5.54 -11.57 6.58
N THR A 269 -6.22 -11.60 7.73
CA THR A 269 -7.34 -12.50 7.99
C THR A 269 -8.50 -12.19 7.04
N GLU A 270 -8.83 -10.92 6.86
CA GLU A 270 -9.88 -10.51 5.93
C GLU A 270 -9.48 -10.72 4.45
N PHE A 271 -8.23 -10.41 4.10
CA PHE A 271 -7.69 -10.70 2.76
C PHE A 271 -7.87 -12.17 2.37
N MET A 272 -7.68 -13.09 3.31
CA MET A 272 -7.83 -14.53 3.06
C MET A 272 -9.27 -14.92 2.72
N LEU A 273 -10.29 -14.25 3.29
CA LEU A 273 -11.69 -14.45 2.87
C LEU A 273 -11.94 -13.95 1.45
N VAL A 274 -11.39 -12.78 1.11
CA VAL A 274 -11.52 -12.19 -0.22
C VAL A 274 -10.84 -13.07 -1.28
N ASP A 275 -9.62 -13.53 -1.03
CA ASP A 275 -8.88 -14.46 -1.91
C ASP A 275 -9.68 -15.75 -2.13
N ALA A 276 -10.24 -16.33 -1.06
CA ALA A 276 -11.06 -17.52 -1.16
C ALA A 276 -12.31 -17.31 -2.03
N ARG A 277 -13.01 -16.19 -1.83
CA ARG A 277 -14.18 -15.82 -2.64
C ARG A 277 -13.82 -15.63 -4.12
N LEU A 278 -12.70 -14.98 -4.42
CA LEU A 278 -12.22 -14.80 -5.80
C LEU A 278 -11.89 -16.15 -6.46
N ARG A 279 -11.31 -17.10 -5.73
CA ARG A 279 -11.00 -18.45 -6.23
C ARG A 279 -12.23 -19.29 -6.52
N LEU A 280 -13.27 -19.17 -5.67
CA LEU A 280 -14.54 -19.86 -5.89
C LEU A 280 -15.17 -19.46 -7.22
N TYR A 281 -15.14 -18.16 -7.55
CA TYR A 281 -15.62 -17.70 -8.86
C TYR A 281 -14.82 -18.28 -10.03
N GLY A 282 -13.50 -18.44 -9.89
CA GLY A 282 -12.68 -19.04 -10.95
C GLY A 282 -13.06 -20.50 -11.28
N LYS A 283 -13.80 -21.16 -10.38
CA LYS A 283 -14.23 -22.57 -10.47
C LYS A 283 -15.71 -22.73 -10.83
N GLU A 284 -16.56 -21.76 -10.49
CA GLU A 284 -17.99 -21.79 -10.76
C GLU A 284 -18.30 -21.10 -12.10
N SER A 285 -19.00 -21.80 -12.99
CA SER A 285 -19.38 -21.28 -14.32
C SER A 285 -20.44 -20.17 -14.28
N ASP A 286 -21.06 -19.91 -13.13
CA ASP A 286 -22.24 -19.06 -13.01
C ASP A 286 -21.88 -17.70 -12.38
N GLN A 287 -21.83 -16.66 -13.21
CA GLN A 287 -21.29 -15.33 -12.85
C GLN A 287 -22.22 -14.51 -11.93
N GLY A 288 -23.46 -14.95 -11.72
CA GLY A 288 -24.51 -14.17 -11.04
C GLY A 288 -24.53 -14.26 -9.50
N PHE A 289 -23.87 -15.25 -8.90
CA PHE A 289 -24.04 -15.57 -7.48
C PHE A 289 -23.19 -14.71 -6.52
N HIS A 290 -22.23 -13.95 -7.04
CA HIS A 290 -21.16 -13.35 -6.23
C HIS A 290 -21.16 -11.81 -6.19
N SER A 291 -22.27 -11.15 -6.55
CA SER A 291 -22.38 -9.68 -6.51
C SER A 291 -22.77 -9.09 -5.15
N GLY A 292 -22.96 -9.93 -4.12
CA GLY A 292 -23.36 -9.51 -2.77
C GLY A 292 -22.21 -9.09 -1.84
N PRO A 293 -22.51 -8.67 -0.59
CA PRO A 293 -21.50 -8.48 0.46
C PRO A 293 -20.68 -9.75 0.69
N ILE A 294 -19.49 -9.62 1.29
CA ILE A 294 -18.62 -10.77 1.61
C ILE A 294 -19.43 -11.76 2.47
N SER A 295 -19.58 -12.99 1.96
CA SER A 295 -20.26 -14.08 2.65
C SER A 295 -19.55 -14.42 3.96
N ARG A 296 -20.30 -14.98 4.91
CA ARG A 296 -19.74 -15.31 6.22
C ARG A 296 -18.64 -16.38 6.07
N PRO A 297 -17.63 -16.41 6.96
CA PRO A 297 -16.54 -17.39 6.88
C PRO A 297 -17.03 -18.85 6.78
N ASP A 298 -18.10 -19.21 7.48
CA ASP A 298 -18.72 -20.54 7.46
C ASP A 298 -19.37 -20.87 6.11
N GLU A 299 -20.02 -19.89 5.46
CA GLU A 299 -20.59 -20.05 4.12
C GLU A 299 -19.49 -20.26 3.07
N ILE A 300 -18.41 -19.47 3.14
CA ILE A 300 -17.24 -19.60 2.27
C ILE A 300 -16.59 -20.98 2.44
N VAL A 301 -16.43 -21.46 3.68
CA VAL A 301 -15.92 -22.82 3.95
C VAL A 301 -16.82 -23.88 3.31
N GLY A 302 -18.15 -23.76 3.43
CA GLY A 302 -19.09 -24.68 2.78
C GLY A 302 -18.97 -24.70 1.25
N GLN A 303 -18.81 -23.52 0.62
CA GLN A 303 -18.59 -23.41 -0.83
C GLN A 303 -17.25 -24.01 -1.26
N LEU A 304 -16.16 -23.71 -0.55
CA LEU A 304 -14.83 -24.27 -0.82
C LEU A 304 -14.83 -25.79 -0.77
N VAL A 305 -15.51 -26.35 0.24
CA VAL A 305 -15.67 -27.81 0.40
C VAL A 305 -16.45 -28.41 -0.76
N THR A 306 -17.49 -27.73 -1.27
CA THR A 306 -18.30 -28.18 -2.41
C THR A 306 -17.48 -28.24 -3.70
N VAL A 307 -16.64 -27.23 -3.93
CA VAL A 307 -15.76 -27.13 -5.11
C VAL A 307 -14.49 -27.99 -4.98
N GLY A 308 -14.18 -28.47 -3.77
CA GLY A 308 -13.04 -29.33 -3.48
C GLY A 308 -11.75 -28.56 -3.19
N LEU A 309 -11.82 -27.31 -2.71
CA LEU A 309 -10.69 -26.48 -2.27
C LEU A 309 -10.46 -26.61 -0.76
N TYR A 310 -10.12 -27.82 -0.31
CA TYR A 310 -9.96 -28.20 1.09
C TYR A 310 -8.84 -27.47 1.84
N ASP A 311 -7.67 -27.23 1.25
CA ASP A 311 -6.56 -26.52 1.90
C ASP A 311 -6.99 -25.13 2.37
N ARG A 312 -7.67 -24.40 1.48
CA ARG A 312 -8.20 -23.07 1.78
C ARG A 312 -9.33 -23.13 2.80
N ALA A 313 -10.20 -24.14 2.73
CA ALA A 313 -11.24 -24.35 3.71
C ALA A 313 -10.65 -24.60 5.12
N VAL A 314 -9.56 -25.36 5.23
CA VAL A 314 -8.83 -25.58 6.49
C VAL A 314 -8.22 -24.27 6.99
N ILE A 315 -7.54 -23.51 6.13
CA ILE A 315 -6.90 -22.24 6.51
C ILE A 315 -7.94 -21.24 7.04
N ILE A 316 -9.06 -21.05 6.33
CA ILE A 316 -10.13 -20.15 6.78
C ILE A 316 -10.75 -20.66 8.08
N SER A 317 -10.96 -21.98 8.21
CA SER A 317 -11.50 -22.54 9.45
C SER A 317 -10.59 -22.23 10.65
N HIS A 318 -9.27 -22.28 10.49
CA HIS A 318 -8.35 -21.91 11.57
C HIS A 318 -8.34 -20.41 11.85
N LEU A 319 -8.35 -19.57 10.79
CA LEU A 319 -8.33 -18.11 10.94
C LEU A 319 -9.58 -17.56 11.65
N PHE A 320 -10.72 -18.25 11.54
CA PHE A 320 -12.00 -17.82 12.10
C PHE A 320 -12.55 -18.75 13.20
N ASP A 321 -11.71 -19.62 13.76
CA ASP A 321 -12.06 -20.58 14.82
C ASP A 321 -13.33 -21.42 14.49
N LEU A 322 -13.43 -21.89 13.25
CA LEU A 322 -14.52 -22.74 12.78
C LEU A 322 -14.20 -24.22 12.94
N LYS A 323 -15.25 -25.02 13.17
CA LYS A 323 -15.11 -26.48 13.28
C LYS A 323 -14.77 -27.10 11.93
N LEU A 324 -13.72 -27.91 11.89
CA LEU A 324 -13.26 -28.64 10.70
C LEU A 324 -14.16 -29.82 10.29
N HIS A 325 -15.24 -30.11 11.01
CA HIS A 325 -16.06 -31.31 10.80
C HIS A 325 -16.53 -31.44 9.34
N THR A 326 -17.16 -30.39 8.80
CA THR A 326 -17.68 -30.35 7.42
C THR A 326 -16.57 -30.55 6.38
N VAL A 327 -15.38 -30.01 6.64
CA VAL A 327 -14.23 -30.14 5.75
C VAL A 327 -13.74 -31.59 5.72
N MET A 328 -13.54 -32.19 6.89
CA MET A 328 -13.04 -33.57 7.02
C MET A 328 -14.04 -34.60 6.50
N GLU A 329 -15.33 -34.41 6.77
CA GLU A 329 -16.40 -35.29 6.31
C GLU A 329 -16.49 -35.31 4.78
N SER A 330 -16.50 -34.13 4.14
CA SER A 330 -16.54 -34.03 2.68
C SER A 330 -15.26 -34.55 2.02
N LEU A 331 -14.10 -34.25 2.60
CA LEU A 331 -12.82 -34.78 2.11
C LEU A 331 -12.81 -36.32 2.18
N ALA A 332 -13.23 -36.90 3.30
CA ALA A 332 -13.33 -38.35 3.47
C ALA A 332 -14.28 -38.97 2.43
N LEU A 333 -15.45 -38.35 2.22
CA LEU A 333 -16.42 -38.81 1.22
C LEU A 333 -15.83 -38.77 -0.20
N ARG A 334 -15.12 -37.70 -0.57
CA ARG A 334 -14.49 -37.57 -1.89
C ARG A 334 -13.38 -38.60 -2.10
N CYS A 335 -12.58 -38.88 -1.07
CA CYS A 335 -11.57 -39.94 -1.08
C CYS A 335 -12.20 -41.34 -1.25
N VAL A 336 -13.29 -41.63 -0.54
CA VAL A 336 -14.03 -42.90 -0.68
C VAL A 336 -14.59 -43.05 -2.09
N ASN A 337 -15.17 -41.99 -2.65
CA ASN A 337 -15.69 -42.01 -4.02
C ASN A 337 -14.57 -42.25 -5.05
N LEU A 338 -13.42 -41.58 -4.87
CA LEU A 338 -12.25 -41.80 -5.72
C LEU A 338 -11.75 -43.25 -5.66
N ALA A 339 -11.72 -43.85 -4.47
CA ALA A 339 -11.32 -45.25 -4.30
C ALA A 339 -12.32 -46.26 -4.93
N ARG A 340 -13.58 -45.86 -5.10
CA ARG A 340 -14.65 -46.70 -5.70
C ARG A 340 -14.74 -46.54 -7.22
N SER A 341 -14.30 -45.41 -7.76
CA SER A 341 -14.24 -45.14 -9.20
C SER A 341 -13.15 -46.00 -9.85
N ASN A 342 -13.54 -47.10 -10.49
CA ASN A 342 -12.62 -48.01 -11.18
C ASN A 342 -12.02 -47.29 -12.41
N VAL A 343 -10.73 -46.90 -12.33
CA VAL A 343 -10.09 -45.98 -13.29
C VAL A 343 -9.84 -46.66 -14.65
N GLY A 344 -10.80 -46.50 -15.56
CA GLY A 344 -10.67 -46.82 -16.99
C GLY A 344 -10.94 -45.58 -17.85
N ILE A 345 -9.88 -45.04 -18.47
CA ILE A 345 -9.85 -44.15 -19.66
C ILE A 345 -10.39 -42.70 -19.52
N MET A 346 -11.02 -42.29 -18.40
CA MET A 346 -11.40 -40.87 -18.15
C MET A 346 -10.76 -40.33 -16.85
N ALA A 347 -9.45 -40.53 -16.69
CA ALA A 347 -8.76 -40.40 -15.42
C ALA A 347 -8.31 -38.97 -15.05
N THR A 348 -8.22 -38.02 -15.99
CA THR A 348 -7.68 -36.68 -15.71
C THR A 348 -8.56 -35.91 -14.73
N ASP A 349 -9.87 -35.84 -14.99
CA ASP A 349 -10.79 -34.96 -14.26
C ASP A 349 -11.04 -35.40 -12.79
N CYS A 350 -10.79 -36.68 -12.47
CA CYS A 350 -11.00 -37.22 -11.12
C CYS A 350 -9.92 -36.78 -10.11
N TYR A 351 -8.74 -36.38 -10.58
CA TYR A 351 -7.61 -35.98 -9.72
C TYR A 351 -7.34 -34.47 -9.74
N ASP A 352 -8.00 -33.69 -10.59
CA ASP A 352 -7.77 -32.24 -10.74
C ASP A 352 -7.85 -31.49 -9.41
N TRP A 353 -8.82 -31.84 -8.56
CA TRP A 353 -8.98 -31.22 -7.24
C TRP A 353 -7.74 -31.38 -6.34
N LEU A 354 -6.96 -32.45 -6.46
CA LEU A 354 -5.74 -32.63 -5.67
C LEU A 354 -4.67 -31.61 -6.08
N GLN A 355 -4.62 -31.23 -7.36
CA GLN A 355 -3.69 -30.21 -7.83
C GLN A 355 -4.02 -28.83 -7.25
N ASP A 356 -5.30 -28.54 -7.05
CA ASP A 356 -5.76 -27.29 -6.44
C ASP A 356 -5.49 -27.22 -4.91
N ASN A 357 -5.19 -28.35 -4.28
CA ASN A 357 -4.88 -28.49 -2.85
C ASN A 357 -3.40 -28.79 -2.61
N ASN A 358 -2.51 -28.08 -3.32
CA ASN A 358 -1.07 -28.17 -3.11
C ASN A 358 -0.49 -26.85 -2.61
N VAL A 359 -1.21 -26.16 -1.70
CA VAL A 359 -0.74 -24.89 -1.12
C VAL A 359 0.17 -25.21 0.06
N THR A 360 1.45 -24.90 -0.07
CA THR A 360 2.39 -25.05 1.04
C THR A 360 1.94 -24.17 2.22
N LEU A 361 1.61 -24.79 3.36
CA LEU A 361 1.27 -24.14 4.65
C LEU A 361 2.37 -23.22 5.21
N SER A 362 3.52 -23.11 4.51
CA SER A 362 4.70 -22.37 4.94
C SER A 362 4.52 -20.87 5.04
N CYS A 363 3.46 -20.27 4.49
CA CYS A 363 3.24 -18.81 4.58
C CYS A 363 2.34 -18.34 5.73
N VAL A 364 1.61 -19.24 6.41
CA VAL A 364 0.61 -18.85 7.45
C VAL A 364 1.05 -19.23 8.88
N MET A 365 1.91 -20.25 9.04
CA MET A 365 2.27 -20.81 10.37
C MET A 365 3.55 -20.24 11.00
N GLN A 366 4.17 -19.19 10.46
CA GLN A 366 5.43 -18.68 11.01
C GLN A 366 5.30 -17.76 12.24
N ASN A 367 4.09 -17.36 12.65
CA ASN A 367 3.90 -16.43 13.78
C ASN A 367 3.03 -16.97 14.93
N SER A 368 2.99 -18.28 15.13
CA SER A 368 2.38 -18.87 16.32
C SER A 368 3.43 -19.63 17.15
N ARG A 369 4.33 -18.88 17.77
CA ARG A 369 5.00 -19.23 19.04
C ARG A 369 5.31 -17.99 19.85
#